data_AF-A0A062GFQ3-F1
#
_entry.id   AF-A0A062GFQ3-F1
#
_cell.length_a   1.000
_cell.length_b   1.000
_cell.length_c   1.000
_cell.angle_alpha   90.00
_cell.angle_beta   90.00
_cell.angle_gamma   90.00
#
_symmetry.space_group_name_H-M   'P 1'
#
loop_
_entity.id
_entity.type
_entity.pdbx_description
1 polymer ?
#
loop_
_entity_poly.entity_id
_entity_poly.type
_entity_poly.pdbx_seq_one_letter_code
_entity_poly.pdbx_strand_id
1 'polypeptide(L)'
;LASLLINMGISKQHIYEKTKEFFFSEREIKDVEEVQDFFQLISPTHHHFEIFFLVSKDILTIKNSVNQFDIEIIDDLPHKFSQLAASKKLNKRKSEVWVRIDDIETFDRHSARRLAENTLEIMSDLFSLYSHKKKIIWRSNAIITQCCENIDKVISKAKSPMDKCIDVRPHTASKKLNYFLENISLKKDSFKKLNRVIDLHSTALASDLAENQLINIWIAIETIVPSSINGGGKVKKICNALEPILLKEYINRLLQNLIRDLLKWGRSNLTDILKEIDNYKDKKINQLVLELIALDKYKPLRNTLYQNLGNFHLLRYRCFELSEIFKNPKNVLAKISLHEKKVSWQLRRIYRTRNLIVHSGRSLPYIDTLIENSHDYLDQTINAVVKYSGGYLNADTLEQVFEMAKLDYESFSKELKLISSFDENNILMLLN
;
A
#
# COMPACT_ATOMS: atom_id res chain seq x y z
N LEU A 1 -6.14 -16.77 3.48
CA LEU A 1 -5.64 -16.76 4.87
C LEU A 1 -5.27 -15.35 5.36
N ALA A 2 -4.23 -14.69 4.83
CA ALA A 2 -3.78 -13.39 5.36
C ALA A 2 -4.89 -12.32 5.51
N SER A 3 -5.76 -12.16 4.50
CA SER A 3 -6.88 -11.21 4.59
C SER A 3 -7.89 -11.56 5.69
N LEU A 4 -8.07 -12.84 6.01
CA LEU A 4 -8.95 -13.26 7.11
C LEU A 4 -8.32 -12.87 8.46
N LEU A 5 -7.04 -13.19 8.66
CA LEU A 5 -6.31 -12.87 9.90
C LEU A 5 -6.25 -11.36 10.15
N ILE A 6 -6.00 -10.56 9.11
CA ILE A 6 -6.03 -9.09 9.20
C ILE A 6 -7.42 -8.59 9.59
N ASN A 7 -8.49 -9.18 9.05
CA ASN A 7 -9.85 -8.82 9.43
C ASN A 7 -10.19 -9.21 10.87
N MET A 8 -9.57 -10.27 11.41
CA MET A 8 -9.70 -10.68 12.80
C MET A 8 -8.94 -9.75 13.76
N GLY A 9 -7.96 -8.98 13.27
CA GLY A 9 -7.19 -8.02 14.07
C GLY A 9 -5.70 -8.34 14.17
N ILE A 10 -5.20 -9.39 13.51
CA ILE A 10 -3.76 -9.65 13.44
C ILE A 10 -3.09 -8.62 12.54
N SER A 11 -1.99 -8.04 13.00
CA SER A 11 -1.26 -7.04 12.22
C SER A 11 -0.60 -7.66 10.99
N LYS A 12 -0.65 -6.93 9.87
CA LYS A 12 0.06 -7.30 8.62
C LYS A 12 1.57 -7.44 8.86
N GLN A 13 2.13 -6.65 9.78
CA GLN A 13 3.55 -6.67 10.11
C GLN A 13 3.94 -7.95 10.86
N HIS A 14 3.11 -8.43 11.78
CA HIS A 14 3.32 -9.71 12.46
C HIS A 14 3.33 -10.87 11.45
N ILE A 15 2.33 -10.94 10.56
CA ILE A 15 2.26 -11.98 9.52
C ILE A 15 3.51 -11.93 8.63
N TYR A 16 3.96 -10.74 8.23
CA TYR A 16 5.18 -10.57 7.43
C TYR A 16 6.43 -11.08 8.16
N GLU A 17 6.60 -10.70 9.42
CA GLU A 17 7.77 -11.08 10.23
C GLU A 17 7.80 -12.59 10.46
N LYS A 18 6.68 -13.21 10.80
CA LYS A 18 6.57 -14.67 10.96
C LYS A 18 6.77 -15.42 9.66
N THR A 19 6.27 -14.89 8.54
CA THR A 19 6.54 -15.47 7.22
C THR A 19 8.03 -15.42 6.89
N LYS A 20 8.70 -14.29 7.16
CA LYS A 20 10.14 -14.13 6.92
C LYS A 20 10.97 -15.04 7.82
N GLU A 21 10.65 -15.07 9.12
CA GLU A 21 11.30 -15.91 10.11
C GLU A 21 11.17 -17.40 9.77
N PHE A 22 9.99 -17.84 9.32
CA PHE A 22 9.73 -19.23 9.04
C PHE A 22 10.31 -19.71 7.70
N PHE A 23 10.02 -18.99 6.60
CA PHE A 23 10.34 -19.45 5.23
C PHE A 23 11.65 -18.89 4.66
N PHE A 24 12.20 -17.83 5.28
CA PHE A 24 13.32 -17.06 4.72
C PHE A 24 14.43 -16.79 5.75
N SER A 25 14.47 -17.59 6.82
CA SER A 25 15.62 -17.65 7.73
C SER A 25 16.63 -18.71 7.25
N GLU A 26 17.68 -18.95 8.03
CA GLU A 26 18.64 -20.03 7.77
C GLU A 26 18.04 -21.44 7.96
N ARG A 27 16.80 -21.54 8.46
CA ARG A 27 16.06 -22.81 8.55
C ARG A 27 15.67 -23.28 7.16
N GLU A 28 16.16 -24.46 6.78
CA GLU A 28 15.70 -25.19 5.60
C GLU A 28 14.38 -25.92 5.92
N ILE A 29 13.38 -25.78 5.05
CA ILE A 29 12.12 -26.53 5.13
C ILE A 29 12.30 -27.83 4.37
N LYS A 30 12.11 -28.95 5.07
CA LYS A 30 12.36 -30.30 4.55
C LYS A 30 11.07 -31.04 4.23
N ASP A 31 9.98 -30.72 4.94
CA ASP A 31 8.68 -31.36 4.76
C ASP A 31 7.54 -30.34 4.58
N VAL A 32 6.51 -30.74 3.84
CA VAL A 32 5.25 -29.99 3.69
C VAL A 32 4.51 -29.90 5.02
N GLU A 33 4.62 -30.90 5.90
CA GLU A 33 3.97 -30.93 7.21
C GLU A 33 4.43 -29.78 8.12
N GLU A 34 5.65 -29.27 7.95
CA GLU A 34 6.18 -28.12 8.68
C GLU A 34 5.31 -26.86 8.47
N VAL A 35 4.49 -26.79 7.42
CA VAL A 35 3.54 -25.68 7.22
C VAL A 35 2.54 -25.54 8.38
N GLN A 36 2.28 -26.62 9.12
CA GLN A 36 1.41 -26.58 10.31
C GLN A 36 2.03 -25.73 11.42
N ASP A 37 3.34 -25.83 11.63
CA ASP A 37 4.06 -24.98 12.58
C ASP A 37 3.90 -23.51 12.21
N PHE A 38 3.99 -23.20 10.91
CA PHE A 38 3.77 -21.84 10.42
C PHE A 38 2.36 -21.34 10.72
N PHE A 39 1.32 -22.16 10.51
CA PHE A 39 -0.05 -21.78 10.82
C PHE A 39 -0.28 -21.57 12.32
N GLN A 40 0.38 -22.36 13.17
CA GLN A 40 0.36 -22.13 14.63
C GLN A 40 1.01 -20.80 14.99
N LEU A 41 2.12 -20.43 14.36
CA LEU A 41 2.83 -19.16 14.62
C LEU A 41 2.03 -17.90 14.28
N ILE A 42 1.10 -17.98 13.33
CA ILE A 42 0.25 -16.85 12.91
C ILE A 42 -1.20 -17.00 13.37
N SER A 43 -1.47 -17.96 14.24
CA SER A 43 -2.81 -18.23 14.77
C SER A 43 -3.31 -17.05 15.61
N PRO A 44 -4.61 -16.71 15.58
CA PRO A 44 -5.18 -15.65 16.41
C PRO A 44 -5.29 -16.09 17.88
N THR A 45 -4.16 -16.14 18.58
CA THR A 45 -4.10 -16.43 20.02
C THR A 45 -3.92 -15.15 20.82
N HIS A 46 -4.73 -14.95 21.86
CA HIS A 46 -4.59 -13.80 22.74
C HIS A 46 -3.34 -13.91 23.63
N HIS A 47 -2.66 -12.79 23.78
CA HIS A 47 -1.51 -12.60 24.65
C HIS A 47 -1.66 -11.30 25.42
N HIS A 48 -1.04 -11.25 26.60
CA HIS A 48 -0.96 -10.03 27.41
C HIS A 48 0.37 -9.33 27.15
N PHE A 49 0.30 -8.03 26.95
CA PHE A 49 1.44 -7.18 26.67
C PHE A 49 1.54 -6.03 27.67
N GLU A 50 2.77 -5.62 27.95
CA GLU A 50 3.10 -4.41 28.67
C GLU A 50 4.10 -3.61 27.84
N ILE A 51 3.90 -2.30 27.75
CA ILE A 51 4.67 -1.41 26.88
C ILE A 51 5.17 -0.19 27.65
N PHE A 52 6.45 0.13 27.43
CA PHE A 52 7.13 1.27 28.01
C PHE A 52 7.50 2.30 26.94
N PHE A 53 6.93 3.50 27.05
CA PHE A 53 7.19 4.63 26.18
C PHE A 53 8.03 5.71 26.87
N LEU A 54 8.88 6.38 26.10
CA LEU A 54 9.45 7.66 26.49
C LEU A 54 8.53 8.78 26.03
N VAL A 55 7.98 9.55 26.97
CA VAL A 55 6.95 10.57 26.76
C VAL A 55 7.44 11.93 27.26
N SER A 56 6.98 13.03 26.65
CA SER A 56 7.33 14.39 27.10
C SER A 56 6.83 14.65 28.52
N LYS A 57 7.60 15.45 29.28
CA LYS A 57 7.25 15.85 30.64
C LYS A 57 5.93 16.63 30.76
N ASP A 58 5.34 17.08 29.65
CA ASP A 58 4.01 17.69 29.68
C ASP A 58 2.96 16.74 30.29
N ILE A 59 3.13 15.42 30.19
CA ILE A 59 2.26 14.43 30.83
C ILE A 59 2.23 14.56 32.37
N LEU A 60 3.28 15.09 32.99
CA LEU A 60 3.31 15.30 34.45
C LEU A 60 2.31 16.34 34.92
N THR A 61 1.89 17.27 34.03
CA THR A 61 0.90 18.31 34.38
C THR A 61 -0.48 17.71 34.66
N ILE A 62 -0.73 16.49 34.18
CA ILE A 62 -1.99 15.77 34.36
C ILE A 62 -1.82 14.48 35.17
N LYS A 63 -0.68 14.30 35.88
CA LYS A 63 -0.32 13.06 36.59
C LYS A 63 -1.46 12.42 37.40
N ASN A 64 -2.29 13.24 38.06
CA ASN A 64 -3.40 12.74 38.88
C ASN A 64 -4.53 12.10 38.07
N SER A 65 -4.67 12.42 36.77
CA SER A 65 -5.69 11.90 35.87
C SER A 65 -5.18 10.77 34.97
N VAL A 66 -3.86 10.57 34.88
CA VAL A 66 -3.25 9.59 33.97
C VAL A 66 -3.65 8.15 34.34
N ASN A 67 -3.82 7.86 35.64
CA ASN A 67 -4.27 6.55 36.12
C ASN A 67 -5.70 6.20 35.68
N GLN A 68 -6.52 7.16 35.21
CA GLN A 68 -7.86 6.87 34.68
C GLN A 68 -7.83 6.21 33.28
N PHE A 69 -6.65 6.17 32.65
CA PHE A 69 -6.43 5.62 31.32
C PHE A 69 -5.56 4.34 31.35
N ASP A 70 -5.39 3.72 32.52
CA ASP A 70 -4.49 2.56 32.70
C ASP A 70 -3.05 2.87 32.27
N ILE A 71 -2.64 4.12 32.51
CA ILE A 71 -1.30 4.63 32.24
C ILE A 71 -0.60 4.86 33.58
N GLU A 72 0.62 4.36 33.72
CA GLU A 72 1.47 4.63 34.88
C GLU A 72 2.73 5.40 34.48
N ILE A 73 2.99 6.52 35.16
CA ILE A 73 4.23 7.27 34.99
C ILE A 73 5.28 6.68 35.94
N ILE A 74 6.37 6.17 35.38
CA ILE A 74 7.48 5.60 36.17
C ILE A 74 8.73 6.49 36.04
N ASP A 75 9.40 6.69 37.16
CA ASP A 75 10.62 7.50 37.18
C ASP A 75 11.77 6.75 36.49
N ASP A 76 11.95 5.47 36.81
CA ASP A 76 13.03 4.65 36.27
C ASP A 76 12.50 3.37 35.60
N LEU A 77 13.14 3.04 34.48
CA LEU A 77 12.85 1.82 33.74
C LEU A 77 13.32 0.60 34.55
N PRO A 78 12.54 -0.48 34.66
CA PRO A 78 12.95 -1.68 35.37
C PRO A 78 14.33 -2.19 34.95
N HIS A 79 15.17 -2.58 35.92
CA HIS A 79 16.58 -2.95 35.71
C HIS A 79 16.81 -3.99 34.61
N LYS A 80 15.87 -4.94 34.44
CA LYS A 80 15.92 -5.95 33.37
C LYS A 80 16.02 -5.35 31.96
N PHE A 81 15.49 -4.15 31.75
CA PHE A 81 15.47 -3.50 30.45
C PHE A 81 16.64 -2.53 30.21
N SER A 82 17.46 -2.23 31.22
CA SER A 82 18.49 -1.19 31.12
C SER A 82 19.52 -1.48 30.02
N GLN A 83 19.94 -2.74 29.87
CA GLN A 83 20.87 -3.16 28.82
C GLN A 83 20.24 -3.08 27.43
N LEU A 84 18.99 -3.51 27.28
CA LEU A 84 18.24 -3.42 26.03
C LEU A 84 18.08 -1.95 25.61
N ALA A 85 17.65 -1.09 26.53
CA ALA A 85 17.48 0.33 26.28
C ALA A 85 18.79 1.01 25.85
N ALA A 86 19.90 0.71 26.53
CA ALA A 86 21.22 1.23 26.17
C ALA A 86 21.65 0.78 24.76
N SER A 87 21.51 -0.51 24.45
CA SER A 87 21.88 -1.07 23.14
C SER A 87 21.09 -0.46 21.96
N LYS A 88 19.83 -0.06 22.21
CA LYS A 88 18.93 0.52 21.21
C LYS A 88 18.83 2.05 21.30
N LYS A 89 19.71 2.70 22.08
CA LYS A 89 19.77 4.17 22.27
C LYS A 89 18.45 4.78 22.81
N LEU A 90 17.71 4.03 23.62
CA LEU A 90 16.48 4.45 24.29
C LEU A 90 16.76 5.04 25.69
N ASN A 91 17.66 6.00 25.77
CA ASN A 91 17.97 6.68 27.03
C ASN A 91 17.02 7.87 27.25
N LYS A 92 16.47 7.96 28.47
CA LYS A 92 15.59 9.05 28.94
C LYS A 92 16.32 10.39 28.88
N ARG A 93 15.76 11.39 28.17
CA ARG A 93 16.26 12.79 28.21
C ARG A 93 15.71 13.52 29.42
N LYS A 94 16.33 14.65 29.79
CA LYS A 94 15.85 15.52 30.89
C LYS A 94 14.41 16.01 30.71
N SER A 95 13.93 16.11 29.47
CA SER A 95 12.58 16.56 29.10
C SER A 95 11.56 15.42 28.97
N GLU A 96 11.94 14.19 29.31
CA GLU A 96 11.12 12.99 29.12
C GLU A 96 10.93 12.23 30.43
N VAL A 97 9.89 11.40 30.46
CA VAL A 97 9.59 10.42 31.51
C VAL A 97 9.24 9.08 30.87
N TRP A 98 9.35 8.01 31.64
CA TRP A 98 8.84 6.72 31.22
C TRP A 98 7.37 6.59 31.57
N VAL A 99 6.64 5.96 30.66
CA VAL A 99 5.21 5.68 30.80
C VAL A 99 5.00 4.21 30.49
N ARG A 100 4.32 3.51 31.38
CA ARG A 100 3.98 2.10 31.31
C ARG A 100 2.48 1.98 31.05
N ILE A 101 2.14 1.14 30.08
CA ILE A 101 0.76 0.74 29.78
C ILE A 101 0.77 -0.79 29.80
N ASP A 102 0.02 -1.36 30.74
CA ASP A 102 -0.09 -2.81 30.95
C ASP A 102 -1.50 -3.30 30.59
N ASP A 103 -1.75 -4.59 30.88
CA ASP A 103 -3.01 -5.30 30.63
C ASP A 103 -3.56 -5.20 29.20
N ILE A 104 -2.67 -5.12 28.21
CA ILE A 104 -3.07 -5.06 26.81
C ILE A 104 -3.26 -6.48 26.29
N GLU A 105 -4.51 -6.90 26.11
CA GLU A 105 -4.84 -8.21 25.56
C GLU A 105 -5.10 -8.15 24.04
N THR A 106 -4.25 -8.80 23.24
CA THR A 106 -4.43 -8.88 21.77
C THR A 106 -3.61 -10.00 21.14
N PHE A 107 -3.61 -10.13 19.81
CA PHE A 107 -2.96 -11.23 19.09
C PHE A 107 -1.46 -11.06 18.89
N ASP A 108 -0.97 -9.82 18.74
CA ASP A 108 0.42 -9.58 18.41
C ASP A 108 0.94 -8.23 18.88
N ARG A 109 2.27 -8.14 19.02
CA ARG A 109 3.00 -6.97 19.50
C ARG A 109 2.71 -5.66 18.77
N HIS A 110 2.42 -5.69 17.46
CA HIS A 110 2.15 -4.47 16.70
C HIS A 110 0.72 -3.99 16.93
N SER A 111 -0.23 -4.92 17.04
CA SER A 111 -1.58 -4.59 17.50
C SER A 111 -1.57 -4.07 18.94
N ALA A 112 -0.76 -4.66 19.83
CA ALA A 112 -0.63 -4.21 21.22
C ALA A 112 -0.08 -2.78 21.30
N ARG A 113 0.99 -2.50 20.53
CA ARG A 113 1.53 -1.14 20.40
C ARG A 113 0.47 -0.16 19.91
N ARG A 114 -0.30 -0.52 18.88
CA ARG A 114 -1.33 0.38 18.32
C ARG A 114 -2.40 0.71 19.36
N LEU A 115 -2.83 -0.26 20.17
CA LEU A 115 -3.78 -0.04 21.25
C LEU A 115 -3.19 0.92 22.31
N ALA A 116 -1.95 0.71 22.74
CA ALA A 116 -1.28 1.60 23.68
C ALA A 116 -1.08 3.03 23.14
N GLU A 117 -0.70 3.17 21.86
CA GLU A 117 -0.56 4.47 21.21
C GLU A 117 -1.91 5.18 21.10
N ASN A 118 -3.01 4.47 20.84
CA ASN A 118 -4.35 5.05 20.86
C ASN A 118 -4.71 5.59 22.25
N THR A 119 -4.35 4.89 23.33
CA THR A 119 -4.56 5.38 24.70
C THR A 119 -3.77 6.66 24.97
N LEU A 120 -2.49 6.71 24.55
CA LEU A 120 -1.68 7.93 24.64
C LEU A 120 -2.23 9.08 23.79
N GLU A 121 -2.75 8.79 22.60
CA GLU A 121 -3.34 9.78 21.69
C GLU A 121 -4.62 10.37 22.27
N ILE A 122 -5.54 9.55 22.79
CA ILE A 122 -6.76 10.03 23.46
C ILE A 122 -6.40 11.01 24.59
N MET A 123 -5.43 10.64 25.42
CA MET A 123 -4.97 11.47 26.52
C MET A 123 -4.30 12.76 26.02
N SER A 124 -3.47 12.69 24.98
CA SER A 124 -2.84 13.87 24.36
C SER A 124 -3.85 14.81 23.72
N ASP A 125 -4.88 14.26 23.08
CA ASP A 125 -5.95 15.03 22.44
C ASP A 125 -6.83 15.72 23.49
N LEU A 126 -7.20 15.04 24.58
CA LEU A 126 -7.89 15.65 25.72
C LEU A 126 -7.07 16.77 26.35
N PHE A 127 -5.76 16.59 26.49
CA PHE A 127 -4.86 17.66 26.94
C PHE A 127 -4.82 18.84 25.94
N SER A 128 -4.80 18.55 24.65
CA SER A 128 -4.75 19.55 23.58
C SER A 128 -6.06 20.34 23.45
N LEU A 129 -7.20 19.76 23.85
CA LEU A 129 -8.51 20.41 23.92
C LEU A 129 -8.46 21.67 24.79
N TYR A 130 -7.68 21.65 25.88
CA TYR A 130 -7.56 22.77 26.81
C TYR A 130 -6.31 23.64 26.55
N SER A 131 -5.20 23.04 26.13
CA SER A 131 -3.94 23.78 25.95
C SER A 131 -3.80 24.45 24.58
N HIS A 132 -4.52 23.96 23.55
CA HIS A 132 -4.57 24.38 22.14
C HIS A 132 -3.22 24.48 21.38
N LYS A 133 -2.10 24.64 22.06
CA LYS A 133 -0.75 24.86 21.49
C LYS A 133 0.25 23.79 21.88
N LYS A 134 -0.07 22.94 22.87
CA LYS A 134 0.81 21.87 23.34
C LYS A 134 0.16 20.53 23.11
N LYS A 135 0.99 19.54 22.80
CA LYS A 135 0.62 18.13 22.73
C LYS A 135 1.59 17.32 23.56
N ILE A 136 1.08 16.24 24.14
CA ILE A 136 1.93 15.24 24.77
C ILE A 136 2.47 14.37 23.64
N ILE A 137 3.80 14.26 23.57
CA ILE A 137 4.48 13.55 22.48
C ILE A 137 5.29 12.40 23.06
N TRP A 138 5.43 11.32 22.29
CA TRP A 138 6.22 10.15 22.67
C TRP A 138 7.15 9.72 21.56
N ARG A 139 8.19 8.96 21.91
CA ARG A 139 9.16 8.46 20.95
C ARG A 139 8.57 7.35 20.09
N SER A 140 9.09 7.25 18.86
CA SER A 140 8.73 6.20 17.91
C SER A 140 9.17 4.80 18.34
N ASN A 141 10.16 4.67 19.23
CA ASN A 141 10.61 3.38 19.74
C ASN A 141 10.12 3.19 21.18
N ALA A 142 9.64 1.99 21.49
CA ALA A 142 9.14 1.59 22.80
C ALA A 142 9.67 0.20 23.15
N ILE A 143 9.68 -0.14 24.43
CA ILE A 143 10.00 -1.48 24.91
C ILE A 143 8.68 -2.23 25.12
N ILE A 144 8.60 -3.47 24.66
CA ILE A 144 7.41 -4.31 24.80
C ILE A 144 7.77 -5.68 25.36
N THR A 145 6.94 -6.18 26.26
CA THR A 145 6.97 -7.54 26.80
C THR A 145 5.73 -8.31 26.38
N GLN A 146 5.82 -9.64 26.37
CA GLN A 146 4.72 -10.54 26.03
C GLN A 146 4.71 -11.71 27.02
N CYS A 147 3.55 -12.08 27.56
CA CYS A 147 3.43 -13.05 28.66
C CYS A 147 4.05 -14.44 28.42
N CYS A 148 4.16 -14.87 27.15
CA CYS A 148 4.68 -16.19 26.76
C CYS A 148 6.05 -16.14 26.07
N GLU A 149 6.69 -14.97 25.97
CA GLU A 149 8.04 -14.83 25.45
C GLU A 149 8.98 -14.30 26.54
N ASN A 150 10.11 -14.99 26.78
CA ASN A 150 11.16 -14.51 27.69
C ASN A 150 12.10 -13.48 27.06
N ILE A 151 11.73 -12.90 25.90
CA ILE A 151 12.59 -12.00 25.13
C ILE A 151 11.91 -10.64 25.04
N ASP A 152 12.46 -9.67 25.78
CA ASP A 152 12.06 -8.28 25.69
C ASP A 152 12.51 -7.69 24.35
N LYS A 153 11.62 -6.93 23.70
CA LYS A 153 11.88 -6.39 22.37
C LYS A 153 11.69 -4.88 22.34
N VAL A 154 12.48 -4.22 21.53
CA VAL A 154 12.20 -2.85 21.11
C VAL A 154 11.32 -2.93 19.87
N ILE A 155 10.17 -2.26 19.94
CA ILE A 155 9.24 -2.11 18.83
C ILE A 155 9.24 -0.67 18.36
N SER A 156 9.22 -0.45 17.05
CA SER A 156 9.11 0.87 16.42
C SER A 156 7.67 1.16 15.99
N LYS A 157 7.34 2.44 15.80
CA LYS A 157 6.08 2.87 15.18
C LYS A 157 5.89 2.15 13.85
N ALA A 158 4.67 1.66 13.60
CA ALA A 158 4.34 1.03 12.35
C ALA A 158 4.48 2.02 11.20
N LYS A 159 4.92 1.53 10.03
CA LYS A 159 4.99 2.36 8.82
C LYS A 159 3.58 2.80 8.41
N SER A 160 3.40 4.09 8.16
CA SER A 160 2.12 4.65 7.73
C SER A 160 1.62 3.94 6.46
N PRO A 161 0.31 3.65 6.34
CA PRO A 161 -0.28 3.15 5.10
C PRO A 161 0.03 4.04 3.89
N MET A 162 0.09 5.36 4.09
CA MET A 162 0.44 6.33 3.05
C MET A 162 1.86 6.14 2.50
N ASP A 163 2.80 5.69 3.32
CA ASP A 163 4.21 5.50 2.94
C ASP A 163 4.47 4.15 2.23
N LYS A 164 3.47 3.27 2.16
CA LYS A 164 3.61 1.92 1.57
C LYS A 164 3.40 1.90 0.05
N CYS A 165 3.05 3.03 -0.55
CA CYS A 165 3.05 3.20 -1.99
C CYS A 165 4.48 3.17 -2.57
N ILE A 166 4.58 3.09 -3.89
CA ILE A 166 5.88 3.06 -4.58
C ILE A 166 6.55 4.43 -4.41
N ASP A 167 7.56 4.47 -3.55
CA ASP A 167 8.39 5.66 -3.40
C ASP A 167 9.32 5.82 -4.62
N VAL A 168 9.19 6.96 -5.29
CA VAL A 168 10.03 7.33 -6.43
C VAL A 168 11.19 8.17 -5.92
N ARG A 169 12.41 7.78 -6.31
CA ARG A 169 13.62 8.52 -5.94
C ARG A 169 13.48 10.02 -6.30
N PRO A 170 14.04 10.94 -5.50
CA PRO A 170 13.86 12.38 -5.69
C PRO A 170 14.10 12.87 -7.12
N HIS A 171 15.17 12.41 -7.77
CA HIS A 171 15.46 12.76 -9.17
C HIS A 171 14.35 12.35 -10.15
N THR A 172 13.79 11.15 -9.99
CA THR A 172 12.67 10.68 -10.81
C THR A 172 11.39 11.45 -10.50
N ALA A 173 11.15 11.75 -9.22
CA ALA A 173 10.02 12.58 -8.80
C ALA A 173 10.09 13.98 -9.41
N SER A 174 11.26 14.64 -9.39
CA SER A 174 11.47 15.96 -10.01
C SER A 174 11.19 15.94 -11.51
N LYS A 175 11.63 14.90 -12.23
CA LYS A 175 11.32 14.76 -13.67
C LYS A 175 9.82 14.66 -13.93
N LYS A 176 9.10 13.87 -13.12
CA LYS A 176 7.65 13.75 -13.23
C LYS A 176 6.94 15.07 -12.93
N LEU A 177 7.42 15.80 -11.92
CA LEU A 177 6.87 17.11 -11.57
C LEU A 177 7.10 18.13 -12.69
N ASN A 178 8.30 18.21 -13.25
CA ASN A 178 8.57 19.11 -14.38
C ASN A 178 7.68 18.78 -15.57
N TYR A 179 7.57 17.49 -15.93
CA TYR A 179 6.66 17.06 -16.98
C TYR A 179 5.21 17.47 -16.69
N PHE A 180 4.73 17.28 -15.46
CA PHE A 180 3.40 17.71 -15.05
C PHE A 180 3.21 19.22 -15.24
N LEU A 181 4.14 20.05 -14.72
CA LEU A 181 4.06 21.51 -14.81
C LEU A 181 4.13 22.02 -16.25
N GLU A 182 4.91 21.37 -17.11
CA GLU A 182 5.07 21.73 -18.52
C GLU A 182 3.85 21.34 -19.38
N ASN A 183 3.12 20.28 -19.00
CA ASN A 183 2.11 19.66 -19.87
C ASN A 183 0.67 19.79 -19.35
N ILE A 184 0.43 20.24 -18.11
CA ILE A 184 -0.92 20.39 -17.58
C ILE A 184 -1.67 21.52 -18.31
N SER A 185 -2.77 21.21 -19.01
CA SER A 185 -3.56 22.16 -19.80
C SER A 185 -4.95 22.46 -19.24
N LEU A 186 -5.26 21.97 -18.02
CA LEU A 186 -6.58 22.14 -17.42
C LEU A 186 -6.96 23.62 -17.23
N LYS A 187 -8.20 23.96 -17.60
CA LYS A 187 -8.80 25.28 -17.35
C LYS A 187 -8.99 25.55 -15.86
N LYS A 188 -9.09 26.83 -15.52
CA LYS A 188 -9.09 27.39 -14.15
C LYS A 188 -9.89 26.58 -13.13
N ASP A 189 -11.12 26.18 -13.44
CA ASP A 189 -11.97 25.46 -12.47
C ASP A 189 -11.56 23.99 -12.28
N SER A 190 -11.15 23.31 -13.36
CA SER A 190 -10.60 21.96 -13.28
C SER A 190 -9.25 21.94 -12.58
N PHE A 191 -8.40 22.93 -12.86
CA PHE A 191 -7.11 23.09 -12.18
C PHE A 191 -7.28 23.41 -10.69
N LYS A 192 -8.25 24.24 -10.30
CA LYS A 192 -8.61 24.47 -8.89
C LYS A 192 -9.02 23.19 -8.17
N LYS A 193 -9.85 22.34 -8.80
CA LYS A 193 -10.21 21.03 -8.23
C LYS A 193 -8.99 20.14 -8.07
N LEU A 194 -8.09 20.11 -9.06
CA LEU A 194 -6.83 19.36 -8.98
C LEU A 194 -5.93 19.85 -7.83
N ASN A 195 -5.78 21.16 -7.65
CA ASN A 195 -5.02 21.71 -6.52
C ASN A 195 -5.64 21.29 -5.17
N ARG A 196 -6.97 21.35 -5.06
CA ARG A 196 -7.66 20.88 -3.84
C ARG A 196 -7.40 19.40 -3.56
N VAL A 197 -7.33 18.58 -4.61
CA VAL A 197 -6.98 17.15 -4.51
C VAL A 197 -5.56 16.97 -3.99
N ILE A 198 -4.59 17.74 -4.48
CA ILE A 198 -3.19 17.72 -4.03
C ILE A 198 -3.09 18.15 -2.55
N ASP A 199 -3.84 19.16 -2.13
CA ASP A 199 -3.87 19.60 -0.73
C ASP A 199 -4.42 18.50 0.20
N LEU A 200 -5.50 17.84 -0.21
CA LEU A 200 -6.12 16.73 0.54
C LEU A 200 -5.18 15.52 0.64
N HIS A 201 -4.48 15.21 -0.45
CA HIS A 201 -3.45 14.16 -0.48
C HIS A 201 -2.29 14.48 0.48
N SER A 202 -1.80 15.73 0.46
CA SER A 202 -0.76 16.21 1.37
C SER A 202 -1.21 16.17 2.84
N THR A 203 -2.48 16.51 3.11
CA THR A 203 -3.09 16.44 4.44
C THR A 203 -3.18 14.99 4.93
N ALA A 204 -3.53 14.05 4.04
CA ALA A 204 -3.53 12.63 4.37
C ALA A 204 -2.11 12.14 4.70
N LEU A 205 -1.10 12.49 3.89
CA LEU A 205 0.30 12.14 4.13
C LEU A 205 0.83 12.64 5.49
N ALA A 206 0.45 13.86 5.89
CA ALA A 206 0.89 14.47 7.15
C ALA A 206 0.12 13.96 8.38
N SER A 207 -0.99 13.24 8.20
CA SER A 207 -1.82 12.78 9.32
C SER A 207 -1.31 11.47 9.89
N ASP A 208 -1.22 11.40 11.22
CA ASP A 208 -0.90 10.17 11.95
C ASP A 208 -2.12 9.26 12.19
N LEU A 209 -3.34 9.78 12.02
CA LEU A 209 -4.59 9.05 12.24
C LEU A 209 -5.09 8.41 10.96
N ALA A 210 -5.24 7.08 10.95
CA ALA A 210 -5.66 6.30 9.79
C ALA A 210 -7.05 6.75 9.26
N GLU A 211 -7.96 7.13 10.16
CA GLU A 211 -9.29 7.64 9.85
C GLU A 211 -9.21 8.91 8.99
N ASN A 212 -8.35 9.85 9.39
CA ASN A 212 -8.14 11.11 8.69
C ASN A 212 -7.43 10.89 7.35
N GLN A 213 -6.50 9.93 7.27
CA GLN A 213 -5.89 9.53 6.00
C GLN A 213 -6.97 9.05 5.02
N LEU A 214 -7.82 8.10 5.44
CA LEU A 214 -8.87 7.54 4.59
C LEU A 214 -9.89 8.59 4.15
N ILE A 215 -10.34 9.45 5.09
CA ILE A 215 -11.30 10.52 4.81
C ILE A 215 -10.73 11.48 3.77
N ASN A 216 -9.52 11.98 3.98
CA ASN A 216 -8.93 12.97 3.07
C ASN A 216 -8.70 12.40 1.67
N ILE A 217 -8.22 11.15 1.55
CA ILE A 217 -8.07 10.48 0.25
C ILE A 217 -9.42 10.24 -0.41
N TRP A 218 -10.45 9.88 0.34
CA TRP A 218 -11.79 9.72 -0.22
C TRP A 218 -12.36 11.06 -0.71
N ILE A 219 -12.23 12.14 0.05
CA ILE A 219 -12.66 13.48 -0.37
C ILE A 219 -11.90 13.91 -1.63
N ALA A 220 -10.60 13.60 -1.72
CA ALA A 220 -9.80 13.85 -2.92
C ALA A 220 -10.39 13.11 -4.14
N ILE A 221 -10.71 11.82 -4.00
CA ILE A 221 -11.40 11.05 -5.05
C ILE A 221 -12.76 11.68 -5.41
N GLU A 222 -13.55 12.10 -4.42
CA GLU A 222 -14.85 12.74 -4.67
C GLU A 222 -14.74 14.10 -5.37
N THR A 223 -13.63 14.80 -5.15
CA THR A 223 -13.35 16.15 -5.69
C THR A 223 -12.87 16.07 -7.14
N ILE A 224 -12.05 15.06 -7.47
CA ILE A 224 -11.52 14.90 -8.83
C ILE A 224 -12.54 14.31 -9.81
N VAL A 225 -13.48 13.49 -9.31
CA VAL A 225 -14.51 12.87 -10.14
C VAL A 225 -15.57 13.91 -10.59
N PRO A 226 -15.83 14.05 -11.90
CA PRO A 226 -16.83 14.99 -12.40
C PRO A 226 -18.27 14.66 -11.95
N SER A 227 -19.09 15.69 -11.75
CA SER A 227 -20.49 15.54 -11.35
C SER A 227 -21.39 15.00 -12.47
N SER A 228 -20.98 15.17 -13.72
CA SER A 228 -21.65 14.71 -14.94
C SER A 228 -21.65 13.19 -15.12
N ILE A 229 -20.86 12.46 -14.32
CA ILE A 229 -20.85 11.00 -14.37
C ILE A 229 -22.22 10.46 -13.94
N ASN A 230 -22.85 9.74 -14.87
CA ASN A 230 -24.19 9.20 -14.70
C ASN A 230 -24.18 7.85 -13.94
N GLY A 231 -25.35 7.50 -13.38
CA GLY A 231 -25.62 6.17 -12.82
C GLY A 231 -25.67 6.10 -11.30
N GLY A 232 -26.89 6.13 -10.75
CA GLY A 232 -27.17 5.78 -9.35
C GLY A 232 -26.56 6.72 -8.30
N GLY A 233 -26.34 6.17 -7.09
CA GLY A 233 -25.80 6.90 -5.94
C GLY A 233 -24.31 7.24 -6.06
N LYS A 234 -23.81 8.07 -5.13
CA LYS A 234 -22.44 8.63 -5.13
C LYS A 234 -21.34 7.58 -5.39
N VAL A 235 -21.38 6.44 -4.69
CA VAL A 235 -20.37 5.38 -4.86
C VAL A 235 -20.39 4.75 -6.25
N LYS A 236 -21.57 4.60 -6.89
CA LYS A 236 -21.67 4.02 -8.24
C LYS A 236 -21.10 4.98 -9.29
N LYS A 237 -21.33 6.28 -9.13
CA LYS A 237 -20.71 7.31 -9.97
C LYS A 237 -19.17 7.26 -9.88
N ILE A 238 -18.62 7.15 -8.67
CA ILE A 238 -17.16 7.02 -8.48
C ILE A 238 -16.64 5.73 -9.13
N CYS A 239 -17.33 4.60 -8.96
CA CYS A 239 -16.96 3.37 -9.65
C CYS A 239 -16.94 3.56 -11.17
N ASN A 240 -18.01 4.09 -11.76
CA ASN A 240 -18.09 4.32 -13.21
C ASN A 240 -16.99 5.27 -13.72
N ALA A 241 -16.55 6.23 -12.91
CA ALA A 241 -15.51 7.18 -13.26
C ALA A 241 -14.10 6.57 -13.18
N LEU A 242 -13.81 5.81 -12.13
CA LEU A 242 -12.48 5.26 -11.88
C LEU A 242 -12.21 3.96 -12.65
N GLU A 243 -13.23 3.12 -12.85
CA GLU A 243 -13.08 1.80 -13.48
C GLU A 243 -12.32 1.87 -14.82
N PRO A 244 -12.68 2.73 -15.80
CA PRO A 244 -11.95 2.77 -17.08
C PRO A 244 -10.46 3.11 -16.93
N ILE A 245 -10.13 4.08 -16.07
CA ILE A 245 -8.75 4.49 -15.78
C ILE A 245 -7.95 3.32 -15.20
N LEU A 246 -8.51 2.68 -14.17
CA LEU A 246 -7.83 1.60 -13.44
C LEU A 246 -7.69 0.34 -14.30
N LEU A 247 -8.68 0.05 -15.14
CA LEU A 247 -8.69 -1.14 -15.99
C LEU A 247 -7.76 -1.01 -17.19
N LYS A 248 -7.69 0.16 -17.82
CA LYS A 248 -6.82 0.41 -18.97
C LYS A 248 -5.35 0.11 -18.66
N GLU A 249 -4.87 0.59 -17.52
CA GLU A 249 -3.47 0.45 -17.13
C GLU A 249 -3.16 -0.90 -16.46
N TYR A 250 -4.17 -1.70 -16.10
CA TYR A 250 -3.99 -2.85 -15.20
C TYR A 250 -2.96 -3.87 -15.70
N ILE A 251 -3.07 -4.28 -16.97
CA ILE A 251 -2.18 -5.29 -17.56
C ILE A 251 -0.75 -4.76 -17.67
N ASN A 252 -0.58 -3.53 -18.17
CA ASN A 252 0.72 -2.88 -18.25
C ASN A 252 1.34 -2.75 -16.85
N ARG A 253 0.58 -2.36 -15.82
CA ARG A 253 1.06 -2.29 -14.43
C ARG A 253 1.57 -3.64 -13.92
N LEU A 254 0.88 -4.75 -14.20
CA LEU A 254 1.37 -6.08 -13.83
C LEU A 254 2.71 -6.39 -14.50
N LEU A 255 2.85 -6.05 -15.79
CA LEU A 255 4.09 -6.21 -16.53
C LEU A 255 5.21 -5.31 -15.98
N GLN A 256 4.95 -4.03 -15.73
CA GLN A 256 5.93 -3.10 -15.14
C GLN A 256 6.38 -3.56 -13.75
N ASN A 257 5.46 -4.12 -12.95
CA ASN A 257 5.81 -4.73 -11.66
C ASN A 257 6.75 -5.92 -11.86
N LEU A 258 6.44 -6.81 -12.82
CA LEU A 258 7.31 -7.94 -13.14
C LEU A 258 8.70 -7.47 -13.60
N ILE A 259 8.78 -6.50 -14.52
CA ILE A 259 10.05 -5.97 -15.04
C ILE A 259 10.91 -5.42 -13.90
N ARG A 260 10.32 -4.64 -12.98
CA ARG A 260 11.05 -4.11 -11.82
C ARG A 260 11.60 -5.21 -10.93
N ASP A 261 10.84 -6.29 -10.73
CA ASP A 261 11.28 -7.41 -9.90
C ASP A 261 12.35 -8.26 -10.59
N LEU A 262 12.26 -8.47 -11.91
CA LEU A 262 13.30 -9.12 -12.72
C LEU A 262 14.60 -8.30 -12.74
N LEU A 263 14.51 -6.98 -12.86
CA LEU A 263 15.68 -6.09 -12.79
C LEU A 263 16.36 -6.12 -11.42
N LYS A 264 15.58 -6.23 -10.33
CA LYS A 264 16.11 -6.40 -8.97
C LYS A 264 16.72 -7.77 -8.75
N TRP A 265 16.14 -8.81 -9.34
CA TRP A 265 16.67 -10.17 -9.28
C TRP A 265 18.05 -10.27 -9.92
N GLY A 266 18.22 -9.71 -11.13
CA GLY A 266 19.52 -9.73 -11.80
C GLY A 266 19.47 -9.06 -13.15
N ARG A 267 19.87 -7.79 -13.23
CA ARG A 267 19.89 -7.03 -14.48
C ARG A 267 20.75 -7.70 -15.56
N SER A 268 21.95 -8.18 -15.24
CA SER A 268 22.81 -8.86 -16.22
C SER A 268 22.15 -10.13 -16.74
N ASN A 269 21.72 -11.01 -15.84
CA ASN A 269 21.06 -12.26 -16.18
C ASN A 269 19.83 -12.05 -17.08
N LEU A 270 19.01 -11.04 -16.76
CA LEU A 270 17.89 -10.67 -17.61
C LEU A 270 18.35 -10.19 -18.98
N THR A 271 19.31 -9.27 -19.02
CA THR A 271 19.85 -8.73 -20.28
C THR A 271 20.43 -9.82 -21.18
N ASP A 272 21.11 -10.82 -20.63
CA ASP A 272 21.69 -11.90 -21.42
C ASP A 272 20.61 -12.76 -22.10
N ILE A 273 19.50 -13.05 -21.41
CA ILE A 273 18.34 -13.72 -22.01
C ILE A 273 17.68 -12.84 -23.09
N LEU A 274 17.51 -11.54 -22.82
CA LEU A 274 16.81 -10.64 -23.74
C LEU A 274 17.59 -10.38 -25.04
N LYS A 275 18.92 -10.51 -25.05
CA LYS A 275 19.73 -10.34 -26.27
C LYS A 275 19.41 -11.34 -27.37
N GLU A 276 18.83 -12.49 -27.02
CA GLU A 276 18.41 -13.54 -27.95
C GLU A 276 17.03 -13.27 -28.59
N ILE A 277 16.37 -12.18 -28.23
CA ILE A 277 15.09 -11.74 -28.82
C ILE A 277 15.36 -10.94 -30.09
N ASP A 278 14.55 -11.20 -31.12
CA ASP A 278 14.64 -10.53 -32.41
C ASP A 278 14.56 -9.00 -32.27
N ASN A 279 15.44 -8.30 -32.97
CA ASN A 279 15.55 -6.83 -32.95
C ASN A 279 15.80 -6.26 -31.54
N TYR A 280 16.55 -6.97 -30.69
CA TYR A 280 16.88 -6.57 -29.31
C TYR A 280 17.28 -5.09 -29.17
N LYS A 281 18.12 -4.59 -30.09
CA LYS A 281 18.66 -3.23 -30.04
C LYS A 281 17.62 -2.14 -30.31
N ASP A 282 16.54 -2.48 -31.01
CA ASP A 282 15.51 -1.52 -31.44
C ASP A 282 14.32 -1.46 -30.47
N LYS A 283 14.30 -2.36 -29.47
CA LYS A 283 13.17 -2.54 -28.57
C LYS A 283 13.48 -2.03 -27.16
N LYS A 284 12.47 -1.44 -26.53
CA LYS A 284 12.53 -1.07 -25.10
C LYS A 284 12.37 -2.32 -24.23
N ILE A 285 12.87 -2.26 -23.00
CA ILE A 285 12.80 -3.39 -22.05
C ILE A 285 11.39 -3.92 -21.82
N ASN A 286 10.36 -3.06 -21.85
CA ASN A 286 8.97 -3.48 -21.69
C ASN A 286 8.46 -4.30 -22.88
N GLN A 287 8.87 -3.96 -24.10
CA GLN A 287 8.57 -4.73 -25.31
C GLN A 287 9.28 -6.08 -25.25
N LEU A 288 10.58 -6.09 -24.94
CA LEU A 288 11.39 -7.30 -24.84
C LEU A 288 10.84 -8.29 -23.81
N VAL A 289 10.51 -7.82 -22.60
CA VAL A 289 9.95 -8.68 -21.55
C VAL A 289 8.54 -9.13 -21.89
N LEU A 290 7.71 -8.28 -22.51
CA LEU A 290 6.38 -8.69 -22.95
C LEU A 290 6.48 -9.82 -23.99
N GLU A 291 7.30 -9.65 -25.02
CA GLU A 291 7.52 -10.66 -26.05
C GLU A 291 8.08 -11.95 -25.46
N LEU A 292 9.11 -11.87 -24.60
CA LEU A 292 9.67 -13.03 -23.90
C LEU A 292 8.56 -13.82 -23.20
N ILE A 293 7.70 -13.13 -22.45
CA ILE A 293 6.68 -13.78 -21.61
C ILE A 293 5.48 -14.27 -22.44
N ALA A 294 5.06 -13.53 -23.46
CA ALA A 294 3.82 -13.77 -24.19
C ALA A 294 3.98 -14.69 -25.41
N LEU A 295 5.04 -14.52 -26.21
CA LEU A 295 5.15 -15.19 -27.51
C LEU A 295 5.72 -16.61 -27.38
N ASP A 296 5.05 -17.57 -28.01
CA ASP A 296 5.42 -18.98 -27.92
C ASP A 296 6.78 -19.30 -28.56
N LYS A 297 7.22 -18.52 -29.56
CA LYS A 297 8.56 -18.68 -30.16
C LYS A 297 9.70 -18.51 -29.14
N TYR A 298 9.48 -17.74 -28.07
CA TYR A 298 10.46 -17.54 -26.99
C TYR A 298 10.26 -18.47 -25.80
N LYS A 299 9.42 -19.51 -25.91
CA LYS A 299 9.24 -20.52 -24.86
C LYS A 299 10.57 -21.15 -24.37
N PRO A 300 11.55 -21.47 -25.24
CA PRO A 300 12.87 -21.94 -24.77
C PRO A 300 13.56 -20.91 -23.85
N LEU A 301 13.57 -19.63 -24.24
CA LEU A 301 14.14 -18.55 -23.41
C LEU A 301 13.37 -18.35 -22.09
N ARG A 302 12.04 -18.48 -22.10
CA ARG A 302 11.25 -18.48 -20.85
C ARG A 302 11.63 -19.62 -19.93
N ASN A 303 11.88 -20.81 -20.46
CA ASN A 303 12.30 -21.95 -19.65
C ASN A 303 13.68 -21.69 -19.01
N THR A 304 14.61 -21.11 -19.77
CA THR A 304 15.91 -20.64 -19.23
C THR A 304 15.71 -19.62 -18.12
N LEU A 305 14.81 -18.64 -18.31
CA LEU A 305 14.45 -17.68 -17.26
C LEU A 305 13.91 -18.40 -16.00
N TYR A 306 13.00 -19.35 -16.15
CA TYR A 306 12.44 -20.09 -15.01
C TYR A 306 13.52 -20.86 -14.24
N GLN A 307 14.46 -21.50 -14.95
CA GLN A 307 15.59 -22.19 -14.34
C GLN A 307 16.49 -21.20 -13.57
N ASN A 308 16.89 -20.11 -14.22
CA ASN A 308 17.76 -19.08 -13.63
C ASN A 308 17.15 -18.40 -12.40
N LEU A 309 15.82 -18.30 -12.32
CA LEU A 309 15.13 -17.74 -11.17
C LEU A 309 15.32 -18.58 -9.89
N GLY A 310 15.78 -19.84 -9.95
CA GLY A 310 16.19 -20.62 -8.78
C GLY A 310 15.19 -20.56 -7.60
N ASN A 311 15.68 -20.07 -6.45
CA ASN A 311 14.91 -19.97 -5.19
C ASN A 311 13.96 -18.76 -5.14
N PHE A 312 13.88 -17.95 -6.20
CA PHE A 312 12.90 -16.86 -6.32
C PHE A 312 11.54 -17.39 -6.78
N HIS A 313 10.96 -18.33 -6.02
CA HIS A 313 9.73 -19.05 -6.39
C HIS A 313 8.55 -18.13 -6.70
N LEU A 314 8.36 -17.05 -5.92
CA LEU A 314 7.30 -16.07 -6.16
C LEU A 314 7.50 -15.31 -7.48
N LEU A 315 8.74 -14.93 -7.82
CA LEU A 315 9.03 -14.24 -9.07
C LEU A 315 8.84 -15.19 -10.26
N ARG A 316 9.30 -16.44 -10.14
CA ARG A 316 9.06 -17.50 -11.13
C ARG A 316 7.56 -17.71 -11.37
N TYR A 317 6.77 -17.84 -10.29
CA TYR A 317 5.32 -17.98 -10.40
C TYR A 317 4.68 -16.76 -11.09
N ARG A 318 5.15 -15.53 -10.82
CA ARG A 318 4.63 -14.33 -11.49
C ARG A 318 4.98 -14.29 -12.98
N CYS A 319 6.17 -14.74 -13.38
CA CYS A 319 6.50 -14.93 -14.80
C CYS A 319 5.58 -15.96 -15.45
N PHE A 320 5.34 -17.09 -14.78
CA PHE A 320 4.43 -18.13 -15.25
C PHE A 320 2.99 -17.61 -15.37
N GLU A 321 2.45 -17.00 -14.32
CA GLU A 321 1.08 -16.46 -14.30
C GLU A 321 0.87 -15.47 -15.45
N LEU A 322 1.80 -14.55 -15.69
CA LEU A 322 1.69 -13.62 -16.82
C LEU A 322 1.78 -14.33 -18.17
N SER A 323 2.63 -15.35 -18.31
CA SER A 323 2.66 -16.15 -19.55
C SER A 323 1.33 -16.86 -19.81
N GLU A 324 0.67 -17.40 -18.76
CA GLU A 324 -0.66 -18.02 -18.88
C GLU A 324 -1.74 -17.00 -19.25
N ILE A 325 -1.68 -15.81 -18.67
CA ILE A 325 -2.60 -14.71 -19.00
C ILE A 325 -2.42 -14.26 -20.45
N PHE A 326 -1.19 -14.22 -20.94
CA PHE A 326 -0.86 -13.77 -22.31
C PHE A 326 -0.95 -14.87 -23.37
N LYS A 327 -1.33 -16.11 -23.03
CA LYS A 327 -1.56 -17.16 -24.03
C LYS A 327 -2.61 -16.79 -25.08
N ASN A 328 -3.64 -16.06 -24.68
CA ASN A 328 -4.65 -15.56 -25.61
C ASN A 328 -5.40 -14.34 -25.06
N PRO A 329 -6.05 -13.54 -25.94
CA PRO A 329 -6.79 -12.35 -25.53
C PRO A 329 -7.94 -12.59 -24.55
N LYS A 330 -8.59 -13.76 -24.61
CA LYS A 330 -9.69 -14.11 -23.69
C LYS A 330 -9.23 -14.18 -22.24
N ASN A 331 -8.03 -14.71 -21.99
CA ASN A 331 -7.44 -14.76 -20.66
C ASN A 331 -7.15 -13.36 -20.11
N VAL A 332 -6.65 -12.44 -20.95
CA VAL A 332 -6.45 -11.03 -20.60
C VAL A 332 -7.77 -10.36 -20.23
N LEU A 333 -8.80 -10.52 -21.07
CA LEU A 333 -10.15 -9.99 -20.80
C LEU A 333 -10.71 -10.55 -19.48
N ALA A 334 -10.60 -11.86 -19.25
CA ALA A 334 -11.06 -12.48 -18.01
C ALA A 334 -10.32 -11.92 -16.77
N LYS A 335 -9.01 -11.67 -16.90
CA LYS A 335 -8.20 -11.06 -15.83
C LYS A 335 -8.64 -9.63 -15.55
N ILE A 336 -8.94 -8.84 -16.58
CA ILE A 336 -9.46 -7.47 -16.47
C ILE A 336 -10.85 -7.47 -15.82
N SER A 337 -11.79 -8.33 -16.26
CA SER A 337 -13.13 -8.42 -15.66
C SER A 337 -13.10 -8.86 -14.19
N LEU A 338 -12.17 -9.75 -13.83
CA LEU A 338 -11.94 -10.08 -12.42
C LEU A 338 -11.41 -8.88 -11.63
N HIS A 339 -10.54 -8.07 -12.23
CA HIS A 339 -10.02 -6.85 -11.61
C HIS A 339 -11.12 -5.80 -11.42
N GLU A 340 -11.95 -5.57 -12.44
CA GLU A 340 -13.13 -4.68 -12.38
C GLU A 340 -14.01 -5.01 -11.18
N LYS A 341 -14.37 -6.30 -11.03
CA LYS A 341 -15.18 -6.76 -9.89
C LYS A 341 -14.51 -6.45 -8.55
N LYS A 342 -13.21 -6.70 -8.44
CA LYS A 342 -12.42 -6.44 -7.22
C LYS A 342 -12.34 -4.95 -6.89
N VAL A 343 -12.07 -4.10 -7.87
CA VAL A 343 -12.04 -2.63 -7.73
C VAL A 343 -13.40 -2.12 -7.27
N SER A 344 -14.48 -2.54 -7.93
CA SER A 344 -15.85 -2.13 -7.58
C SER A 344 -16.21 -2.51 -6.14
N TRP A 345 -15.87 -3.73 -5.72
CA TRP A 345 -16.06 -4.18 -4.33
C TRP A 345 -15.22 -3.39 -3.33
N GLN A 346 -13.97 -3.09 -3.67
CA GLN A 346 -13.07 -2.36 -2.79
C GLN A 346 -13.49 -0.90 -2.64
N LEU A 347 -13.90 -0.22 -3.72
CA LEU A 347 -14.47 1.13 -3.66
C LEU A 347 -15.71 1.19 -2.78
N ARG A 348 -16.61 0.20 -2.88
CA ARG A 348 -17.78 0.09 -1.97
C ARG A 348 -17.39 -0.17 -0.52
N ARG A 349 -16.32 -0.92 -0.26
CA ARG A 349 -15.81 -1.15 1.10
C ARG A 349 -15.20 0.13 1.68
N ILE A 350 -14.43 0.87 0.88
CA ILE A 350 -13.87 2.17 1.24
C ILE A 350 -15.01 3.14 1.59
N TYR A 351 -16.00 3.28 0.71
CA TYR A 351 -17.16 4.16 0.93
C TYR A 351 -17.93 3.83 2.23
N ARG A 352 -18.22 2.55 2.47
CA ARG A 352 -18.90 2.12 3.71
C ARG A 352 -18.06 2.43 4.96
N THR A 353 -16.76 2.20 4.90
CA THR A 353 -15.86 2.46 6.03
C THR A 353 -15.74 3.95 6.30
N ARG A 354 -15.62 4.77 5.25
CA ARG A 354 -15.67 6.23 5.36
C ARG A 354 -16.97 6.70 6.02
N ASN A 355 -18.12 6.15 5.61
CA ASN A 355 -19.39 6.49 6.23
C ASN A 355 -19.47 6.04 7.69
N LEU A 356 -18.92 4.88 8.03
CA LEU A 356 -18.84 4.41 9.41
C LEU A 356 -18.02 5.37 10.28
N ILE A 357 -16.86 5.81 9.80
CA ILE A 357 -16.00 6.77 10.50
C ILE A 357 -16.75 8.10 10.70
N VAL A 358 -17.31 8.66 9.62
CA VAL A 358 -17.98 9.97 9.66
C VAL A 358 -19.23 9.97 10.55
N HIS A 359 -20.02 8.89 10.54
CA HIS A 359 -21.31 8.85 11.25
C HIS A 359 -21.26 8.21 12.64
N SER A 360 -20.28 7.36 12.92
CA SER A 360 -20.21 6.63 14.19
C SER A 360 -18.87 6.76 14.92
N GLY A 361 -17.88 7.43 14.32
CA GLY A 361 -16.52 7.53 14.86
C GLY A 361 -15.77 6.20 14.92
N ARG A 362 -16.33 5.12 14.36
CA ARG A 362 -15.75 3.78 14.40
C ARG A 362 -14.91 3.51 13.15
N SER A 363 -13.76 2.89 13.36
CA SER A 363 -12.91 2.33 12.30
C SER A 363 -12.90 0.81 12.32
N LEU A 364 -12.31 0.21 11.30
CA LEU A 364 -12.24 -1.24 11.12
C LEU A 364 -10.78 -1.70 11.20
N PRO A 365 -10.49 -2.92 11.70
CA PRO A 365 -9.12 -3.41 11.88
C PRO A 365 -8.25 -3.36 10.60
N TYR A 366 -8.89 -3.43 9.44
CA TYR A 366 -8.26 -3.44 8.12
C TYR A 366 -8.19 -2.06 7.43
N ILE A 367 -8.42 -0.96 8.16
CA ILE A 367 -8.43 0.41 7.61
C ILE A 367 -7.16 0.74 6.82
N ASP A 368 -5.98 0.32 7.30
CA ASP A 368 -4.69 0.48 6.62
C ASP A 368 -4.72 -0.05 5.18
N THR A 369 -5.34 -1.21 4.98
CA THR A 369 -5.48 -1.80 3.64
C THR A 369 -6.39 -0.96 2.76
N LEU A 370 -7.45 -0.36 3.32
CA LEU A 370 -8.32 0.53 2.56
C LEU A 370 -7.59 1.81 2.15
N ILE A 371 -6.76 2.36 3.03
CA ILE A 371 -5.94 3.55 2.74
C ILE A 371 -4.96 3.22 1.62
N GLU A 372 -4.21 2.12 1.73
CA GLU A 372 -3.27 1.66 0.68
C GLU A 372 -3.96 1.56 -0.69
N ASN A 373 -5.15 0.96 -0.75
CA ASN A 373 -5.90 0.85 -2.01
C ASN A 373 -6.46 2.20 -2.50
N SER A 374 -7.00 3.02 -1.61
CA SER A 374 -7.59 4.33 -1.97
C SER A 374 -6.50 5.26 -2.50
N HIS A 375 -5.32 5.22 -1.88
CA HIS A 375 -4.14 5.97 -2.32
C HIS A 375 -3.69 5.50 -3.71
N ASP A 376 -3.56 4.18 -3.94
CA ASP A 376 -3.22 3.64 -5.28
C ASP A 376 -4.23 4.07 -6.36
N TYR A 377 -5.53 4.10 -6.04
CA TYR A 377 -6.56 4.54 -6.98
C TYR A 377 -6.47 6.04 -7.27
N LEU A 378 -6.24 6.86 -6.25
CA LEU A 378 -6.07 8.29 -6.41
C LEU A 378 -4.83 8.61 -7.26
N ASP A 379 -3.69 7.97 -6.99
CA ASP A 379 -2.45 8.15 -7.74
C ASP A 379 -2.64 7.81 -9.23
N GLN A 380 -3.31 6.69 -9.54
CA GLN A 380 -3.63 6.33 -10.92
C GLN A 380 -4.54 7.37 -11.59
N THR A 381 -5.52 7.89 -10.85
CA THR A 381 -6.44 8.91 -11.36
C THR A 381 -5.70 10.21 -11.66
N ILE A 382 -4.82 10.67 -10.77
CA ILE A 382 -4.00 11.86 -10.98
C ILE A 382 -3.09 11.64 -12.18
N ASN A 383 -2.40 10.49 -12.28
CA ASN A 383 -1.55 10.19 -13.43
C ASN A 383 -2.34 10.18 -14.74
N ALA A 384 -3.58 9.66 -14.75
CA ALA A 384 -4.46 9.72 -15.90
C ALA A 384 -4.84 11.17 -16.25
N VAL A 385 -5.18 12.01 -15.26
CA VAL A 385 -5.41 13.44 -15.47
C VAL A 385 -4.22 14.07 -16.19
N VAL A 386 -3.00 13.84 -15.71
CA VAL A 386 -1.78 14.34 -16.38
C VAL A 386 -1.64 13.79 -17.80
N LYS A 387 -1.86 12.47 -17.99
CA LYS A 387 -1.74 11.79 -19.30
C LYS A 387 -2.70 12.39 -20.34
N TYR A 388 -3.97 12.57 -19.98
CA TYR A 388 -5.01 13.02 -20.92
C TYR A 388 -5.07 14.55 -21.07
N SER A 389 -4.69 15.32 -20.05
CA SER A 389 -4.51 16.77 -20.23
C SER A 389 -3.23 17.09 -21.00
N GLY A 390 -2.20 16.25 -20.87
CA GLY A 390 -0.89 16.49 -21.48
C GLY A 390 -0.83 16.23 -22.99
N GLY A 391 -0.02 17.02 -23.69
CA GLY A 391 0.40 16.75 -25.06
C GLY A 391 -0.73 16.76 -26.09
N TYR A 392 -0.81 15.71 -26.92
CA TYR A 392 -1.68 15.64 -28.11
C TYR A 392 -3.18 15.44 -27.79
N LEU A 393 -3.51 14.89 -26.61
CA LEU A 393 -4.89 14.64 -26.19
C LEU A 393 -5.58 15.95 -25.72
N ASN A 394 -4.80 16.83 -25.10
CA ASN A 394 -5.15 18.20 -24.69
C ASN A 394 -6.55 18.36 -24.08
N ALA A 395 -6.90 17.50 -23.13
CA ALA A 395 -8.13 17.66 -22.37
C ALA A 395 -8.05 18.90 -21.44
N ASP A 396 -8.94 19.86 -21.67
CA ASP A 396 -8.97 21.13 -20.94
C ASP A 396 -9.80 21.05 -19.64
N THR A 397 -10.61 20.00 -19.47
CA THR A 397 -11.46 19.81 -18.28
C THR A 397 -11.38 18.39 -17.72
N LEU A 398 -11.69 18.24 -16.43
CA LEU A 398 -11.79 16.91 -15.81
C LEU A 398 -12.88 16.07 -16.48
N GLU A 399 -14.01 16.67 -16.89
CA GLU A 399 -15.05 15.98 -17.65
C GLU A 399 -14.49 15.34 -18.93
N GLN A 400 -13.67 16.08 -19.69
CA GLN A 400 -13.03 15.57 -20.90
C GLN A 400 -12.02 14.47 -20.60
N VAL A 401 -11.19 14.64 -19.57
CA VAL A 401 -10.22 13.61 -19.15
C VAL A 401 -10.93 12.27 -18.88
N PHE A 402 -12.00 12.29 -18.09
CA PHE A 402 -12.69 11.07 -17.71
C PHE A 402 -13.45 10.43 -18.88
N GLU A 403 -14.02 11.23 -19.79
CA GLU A 403 -14.65 10.68 -21.00
C GLU A 403 -13.62 10.10 -21.97
N MET A 404 -12.46 10.77 -22.14
CA MET A 404 -11.36 10.24 -22.96
C MET A 404 -10.82 8.92 -22.40
N ALA A 405 -10.61 8.83 -21.08
CA ALA A 405 -10.17 7.59 -20.44
C ALA A 405 -11.16 6.45 -20.63
N LYS A 406 -12.47 6.76 -20.60
CA LYS A 406 -13.53 5.80 -20.90
C LYS A 406 -13.48 5.31 -22.34
N LEU A 407 -13.40 6.22 -23.30
CA LEU A 407 -13.31 5.90 -24.73
C LEU A 407 -12.04 5.08 -25.05
N ASP A 408 -10.92 5.42 -24.44
CA ASP A 408 -9.65 4.71 -24.58
C ASP A 408 -9.75 3.26 -24.08
N TYR A 409 -10.35 3.06 -22.89
CA TYR A 409 -10.61 1.71 -22.39
C TYR A 409 -11.61 0.92 -23.25
N GLU A 410 -12.68 1.54 -23.71
CA GLU A 410 -13.66 0.90 -24.60
C GLU A 410 -13.03 0.48 -25.93
N SER A 411 -12.19 1.34 -26.51
CA SER A 411 -11.42 1.05 -27.73
C SER A 411 -10.47 -0.12 -27.51
N PHE A 412 -9.66 -0.07 -26.45
CA PHE A 412 -8.74 -1.14 -26.06
C PHE A 412 -9.48 -2.48 -25.86
N SER A 413 -10.61 -2.47 -25.14
CA SER A 413 -11.41 -3.67 -24.90
C SER A 413 -11.99 -4.24 -26.21
N LYS A 414 -12.44 -3.36 -27.11
CA LYS A 414 -12.98 -3.77 -28.41
C LYS A 414 -11.92 -4.38 -29.30
N GLU A 415 -10.76 -3.75 -29.42
CA GLU A 415 -9.62 -4.26 -30.19
C GLU A 415 -9.17 -5.62 -29.66
N LEU A 416 -9.04 -5.77 -28.34
CA LEU A 416 -8.63 -7.02 -27.71
C LEU A 416 -9.62 -8.17 -27.97
N LYS A 417 -10.92 -7.88 -28.12
CA LYS A 417 -11.95 -8.88 -28.48
C LYS A 417 -11.88 -9.35 -29.93
N LEU A 418 -11.30 -8.55 -30.83
CA LEU A 418 -11.16 -8.90 -32.25
C LEU A 418 -9.96 -9.81 -32.52
N ILE A 419 -9.00 -9.88 -31.59
CA ILE A 419 -7.80 -10.71 -31.72
C ILE A 419 -8.14 -12.15 -31.33
N SER A 420 -7.76 -13.11 -32.19
CA SER A 420 -7.89 -14.54 -31.92
C SER A 420 -6.71 -15.09 -31.11
N SER A 421 -5.48 -14.67 -31.46
CA SER A 421 -4.23 -15.06 -30.83
C SER A 421 -3.22 -13.91 -30.87
N PHE A 422 -2.34 -13.85 -29.86
CA PHE A 422 -1.30 -12.83 -29.85
C PHE A 422 -0.14 -13.19 -30.79
N ASP A 423 0.39 -12.18 -31.46
CA ASP A 423 1.57 -12.26 -32.32
C ASP A 423 2.42 -10.98 -32.19
N GLU A 424 3.51 -10.89 -32.95
CA GLU A 424 4.44 -9.77 -32.91
C GLU A 424 3.81 -8.42 -33.32
N ASN A 425 2.75 -8.44 -34.13
CA ASN A 425 2.12 -7.24 -34.66
C ASN A 425 1.10 -6.65 -33.67
N ASN A 426 0.44 -7.51 -32.88
CA ASN A 426 -0.66 -7.09 -32.03
C ASN A 426 -0.32 -7.06 -30.52
N ILE A 427 0.70 -7.80 -30.05
CA ILE A 427 0.98 -7.93 -28.61
C ILE A 427 1.33 -6.60 -27.94
N LEU A 428 1.95 -5.68 -28.68
CA LEU A 428 2.39 -4.39 -28.17
C LEU A 428 1.22 -3.49 -27.71
N MET A 429 -0.02 -3.77 -28.13
CA MET A 429 -1.19 -3.04 -27.63
C MET A 429 -1.35 -3.13 -26.10
N LEU A 430 -0.81 -4.17 -25.47
CA LEU A 430 -0.86 -4.38 -24.01
C LEU A 430 0.05 -3.42 -23.23
N LEU A 431 0.89 -2.65 -23.91
CA LEU A 431 1.78 -1.64 -23.31
C LEU A 431 1.18 -0.23 -23.29
N ASN A 432 0.13 0.01 -24.09
CA ASN A 432 -0.45 1.34 -24.32
C ASN A 432 -1.45 1.75 -23.25
#